data_AF-A0A3P9PHM7-F1
#
_entry.id   AF-A0A3P9PHM7-F1
#
_cell.length_a   1.000
_cell.length_b   1.000
_cell.length_c   1.000
_cell.angle_alpha   90.00
_cell.angle_beta   90.00
_cell.angle_gamma   90.00
#
_symmetry.space_group_name_H-M   'P 1'
#
loop_
_entity.id
_entity.type
_entity.pdbx_description
1 polymer ?
#
loop_
_entity_poly.entity_id
_entity_poly.type
_entity_poly.pdbx_seq_one_letter_code
_entity_poly.pdbx_strand_id
1 'polypeptide(L)'
;MLIPELKNAMALDLDMPNKKIFWSDLSQKKIFSSNIDMASNSANHNVVIENGIEAPEGLVVDWIHGNIYWTDSTLKTISVATTEGNKRKTLIDERLGRPRAITIDPENNFMYWTDWGDEPRIEKCGLNGVGRVALVTDNIEWPNGITLDMVNQRLYWVDAKLHTIFSVDVNGGARHTVISGEENVHHPFSLTVFEEKVFWTESFRGTVSSANRLTGKYINELVTDLQNPEGLVLYHSLKQPISNFQPPINGGCEHLCLPAPLLDESSPKYTCACPDNMVLAADMKKCVAGMTDPPVMSKTTTTKPATRGTTPTSSVRTTEKPAGTAQGKAKCEDEQETCDLLPKLAKIIFNSFFLVNTHLVIDSIIAALVCGAVLFWRNWHRKNTNTIHFANPVYQKTTEDEVHICRNGSDGFVYPEVTRHCSPMDDGEPILHC
;
A
#
# COMPACT_ATOMS: atom_id res chain seq x y z
N MET A 1 -5.57 -28.21 -8.56
CA MET A 1 -6.03 -27.36 -7.44
C MET A 1 -5.07 -27.59 -6.29
N LEU A 2 -4.53 -26.53 -5.67
CA LEU A 2 -3.49 -26.65 -4.63
C LEU A 2 -4.08 -27.06 -3.28
N ILE A 3 -5.18 -26.41 -2.88
CA ILE A 3 -5.96 -26.72 -1.67
C ILE A 3 -7.40 -26.99 -2.11
N PRO A 4 -7.95 -28.21 -1.90
CA PRO A 4 -9.34 -28.52 -2.21
C PRO A 4 -10.27 -28.14 -1.04
N GLU A 5 -11.59 -28.26 -1.26
CA GLU A 5 -12.62 -28.24 -0.21
C GLU A 5 -12.72 -26.95 0.65
N LEU A 6 -12.11 -25.85 0.19
CA LEU A 6 -12.28 -24.51 0.76
C LEU A 6 -13.75 -24.06 0.71
N LYS A 7 -14.28 -23.48 1.80
CA LYS A 7 -15.68 -23.03 1.85
C LYS A 7 -15.83 -21.59 1.38
N ASN A 8 -15.06 -20.69 1.99
CA ASN A 8 -15.01 -19.28 1.61
C ASN A 8 -13.63 -18.70 1.97
N ALA A 9 -12.62 -19.08 1.20
CA ALA A 9 -11.25 -18.62 1.42
C ALA A 9 -11.06 -17.21 0.85
N MET A 10 -10.57 -16.29 1.67
CA MET A 10 -10.51 -14.85 1.36
C MET A 10 -9.06 -14.39 1.18
N ALA A 11 -8.23 -14.51 2.22
CA ALA A 11 -6.81 -14.15 2.17
C ALA A 11 -5.92 -15.40 2.22
N LEU A 12 -4.71 -15.28 1.66
CA LEU A 12 -3.63 -16.26 1.78
C LEU A 12 -2.26 -15.58 1.82
N ASP A 13 -1.30 -16.21 2.47
CA ASP A 13 0.13 -15.88 2.34
C ASP A 13 1.02 -17.10 2.60
N LEU A 14 2.33 -16.96 2.36
CA LEU A 14 3.30 -18.04 2.29
C LEU A 14 4.44 -17.85 3.30
N ASP A 15 4.96 -18.96 3.81
CA ASP A 15 6.29 -19.06 4.41
C ASP A 15 7.12 -19.93 3.46
N MET A 16 7.85 -19.28 2.56
CA MET A 16 8.64 -19.93 1.51
C MET A 16 9.80 -20.75 2.09
N PRO A 17 10.60 -20.25 3.07
CA PRO A 17 11.68 -21.04 3.67
C PRO A 17 11.18 -22.33 4.33
N ASN A 18 10.05 -22.29 5.05
CA ASN A 18 9.49 -23.46 5.74
C ASN A 18 8.45 -24.23 4.90
N LYS A 19 8.23 -23.83 3.64
CA LYS A 19 7.23 -24.38 2.72
C LYS A 19 5.82 -24.47 3.32
N LYS A 20 5.37 -23.47 4.06
CA LYS A 20 3.98 -23.41 4.56
C LYS A 20 3.13 -22.42 3.74
N ILE A 21 1.85 -22.74 3.61
CA ILE A 21 0.81 -21.84 3.12
C ILE A 21 -0.19 -21.61 4.25
N PHE A 22 -0.62 -20.36 4.40
CA PHE A 22 -1.61 -19.91 5.37
C PHE A 22 -2.79 -19.31 4.62
N TRP A 23 -4.01 -19.52 5.09
CA TRP A 23 -5.22 -18.92 4.50
C TRP A 23 -6.30 -18.68 5.54
N SER A 24 -7.17 -17.70 5.28
CA SER A 24 -8.36 -17.42 6.07
C SER A 24 -9.60 -18.03 5.40
N ASP A 25 -10.53 -18.55 6.20
CA ASP A 25 -11.86 -18.97 5.74
C ASP A 25 -12.94 -18.24 6.53
N LEU A 26 -13.73 -17.41 5.83
CA LEU A 26 -14.76 -16.56 6.44
C LEU A 26 -16.02 -17.33 6.85
N SER A 27 -16.31 -18.46 6.21
CA SER A 27 -17.45 -19.31 6.60
C SER A 27 -17.15 -20.10 7.88
N GLN A 28 -15.87 -20.43 8.10
CA GLN A 28 -15.42 -21.15 9.28
C GLN A 28 -14.94 -20.24 10.40
N LYS A 29 -14.63 -18.97 10.09
CA LYS A 29 -13.99 -17.98 10.97
C LYS A 29 -12.69 -18.53 11.57
N LYS A 30 -11.78 -19.00 10.71
CA LYS A 30 -10.49 -19.56 11.12
C LYS A 30 -9.38 -19.13 10.17
N ILE A 31 -8.16 -19.09 10.71
CA ILE A 31 -6.93 -19.09 9.90
C ILE A 31 -6.34 -20.49 9.98
N PHE A 32 -6.03 -21.06 8.82
CA PHE A 32 -5.45 -22.38 8.65
C PHE A 32 -4.01 -22.30 8.15
N SER A 33 -3.28 -23.41 8.28
CA SER A 33 -2.00 -23.62 7.62
C SER A 33 -1.81 -25.06 7.15
N SER A 34 -0.97 -25.26 6.15
CA SER A 34 -0.49 -26.57 5.73
C SER A 34 0.91 -26.45 5.13
N ASN A 35 1.66 -27.55 5.07
CA ASN A 35 2.82 -27.62 4.18
C ASN A 35 2.32 -27.59 2.71
N ILE A 36 2.94 -26.77 1.87
CA ILE A 36 2.54 -26.53 0.47
C ILE A 36 2.52 -27.83 -0.34
N ASP A 37 3.51 -28.69 -0.15
CA ASP A 37 3.64 -29.97 -0.87
C ASP A 37 2.56 -30.99 -0.44
N MET A 38 1.86 -30.74 0.67
CA MET A 38 0.88 -31.63 1.30
C MET A 38 -0.54 -31.03 1.43
N ALA A 39 -0.74 -29.77 1.04
CA ALA A 39 -1.97 -29.01 1.22
C ALA A 39 -3.16 -29.52 0.37
N SER A 40 -2.88 -30.40 -0.60
CA SER A 40 -3.88 -31.09 -1.42
C SER A 40 -4.70 -32.14 -0.65
N ASN A 41 -4.29 -32.50 0.57
CA ASN A 41 -5.03 -33.41 1.45
C ASN A 41 -5.51 -32.65 2.69
N SER A 42 -6.84 -32.54 2.83
CA SER A 42 -7.52 -31.83 3.91
C SER A 42 -7.16 -32.31 5.32
N ALA A 43 -6.67 -33.55 5.47
CA ALA A 43 -6.18 -34.07 6.75
C ALA A 43 -4.87 -33.40 7.24
N ASN A 44 -4.15 -32.67 6.37
CA ASN A 44 -2.95 -31.92 6.70
C ASN A 44 -3.21 -30.44 7.01
N HIS A 45 -4.48 -30.02 7.02
CA HIS A 45 -4.88 -28.63 7.31
C HIS A 45 -4.93 -28.42 8.83
N ASN A 46 -3.99 -27.63 9.34
CA ASN A 46 -3.90 -27.28 10.75
C ASN A 46 -4.65 -25.97 11.01
N VAL A 47 -5.43 -25.88 12.10
CA VAL A 47 -6.01 -24.62 12.55
C VAL A 47 -4.95 -23.83 13.31
N VAL A 48 -4.64 -22.61 12.85
CA VAL A 48 -3.72 -21.68 13.52
C VAL A 48 -4.49 -20.78 14.48
N ILE A 49 -5.57 -20.15 14.02
CA ILE A 49 -6.45 -19.31 14.84
C ILE A 49 -7.89 -19.86 14.75
N GLU A 50 -8.49 -20.17 15.89
CA GLU A 50 -9.85 -20.72 16.00
C GLU A 50 -10.89 -19.74 16.56
N ASN A 51 -10.48 -18.82 17.44
CA ASN A 51 -11.39 -18.02 18.27
C ASN A 51 -11.03 -16.53 18.21
N GLY A 52 -12.01 -15.66 18.48
CA GLY A 52 -11.81 -14.20 18.52
C GLY A 52 -11.41 -13.63 17.16
N ILE A 53 -12.11 -14.05 16.10
CA ILE A 53 -11.86 -13.72 14.71
C ILE A 53 -13.22 -13.79 13.97
N GLU A 54 -13.52 -12.84 13.11
CA GLU A 54 -14.82 -12.68 12.46
C GLU A 54 -14.68 -12.54 10.94
N ALA A 55 -13.92 -11.54 10.47
CA ALA A 55 -13.73 -11.26 9.05
C ALA A 55 -12.26 -10.97 8.68
N PRO A 56 -11.38 -12.00 8.70
CA PRO A 56 -9.98 -11.88 8.31
C PRO A 56 -9.79 -11.70 6.79
N GLU A 57 -9.89 -10.44 6.34
CA GLU A 57 -9.77 -10.03 4.93
C GLU A 57 -8.32 -9.90 4.41
N GLY A 58 -7.32 -9.84 5.30
CA GLY A 58 -5.91 -9.78 4.93
C GLY A 58 -5.03 -10.60 5.85
N LEU A 59 -4.02 -11.26 5.28
CA LEU A 59 -3.01 -12.06 5.97
C LEU A 59 -1.63 -11.72 5.44
N VAL A 60 -0.63 -11.71 6.33
CA VAL A 60 0.77 -11.65 5.95
C VAL A 60 1.65 -12.39 6.98
N VAL A 61 2.64 -13.13 6.49
CA VAL A 61 3.57 -13.92 7.30
C VAL A 61 4.93 -13.25 7.36
N ASP A 62 5.45 -13.11 8.58
CA ASP A 62 6.82 -12.73 8.86
C ASP A 62 7.68 -13.99 8.97
N TRP A 63 8.25 -14.38 7.84
CA TRP A 63 9.10 -15.57 7.68
C TRP A 63 10.45 -15.44 8.41
N ILE A 64 10.85 -14.24 8.83
CA ILE A 64 12.09 -14.01 9.59
C ILE A 64 11.85 -14.30 11.08
N HIS A 65 10.73 -13.83 11.62
CA HIS A 65 10.45 -13.90 13.06
C HIS A 65 9.43 -14.98 13.45
N GLY A 66 8.83 -15.68 12.49
CA GLY A 66 7.87 -16.76 12.75
C GLY A 66 6.51 -16.29 13.25
N ASN A 67 6.08 -15.11 12.80
CA ASN A 67 4.81 -14.49 13.17
C ASN A 67 3.85 -14.40 11.96
N ILE A 68 2.54 -14.36 12.23
CA ILE A 68 1.49 -14.09 11.27
C ILE A 68 0.66 -12.90 11.75
N TYR A 69 0.42 -11.95 10.84
CA TYR A 69 -0.37 -10.74 11.09
C TYR A 69 -1.64 -10.80 10.23
N TRP A 70 -2.74 -10.30 10.78
CA TRP A 70 -3.99 -10.20 10.04
C TRP A 70 -4.80 -8.97 10.43
N THR A 71 -5.57 -8.50 9.46
CA THR A 71 -6.64 -7.51 9.61
C THR A 71 -7.95 -8.24 9.89
N ASP A 72 -8.85 -7.67 10.69
CA ASP A 72 -10.23 -8.14 10.82
C ASP A 72 -11.18 -6.96 10.59
N SER A 73 -11.96 -7.00 9.51
CA SER A 73 -12.80 -5.87 9.09
C SER A 73 -14.07 -5.72 9.95
N THR A 74 -14.50 -6.80 10.63
CA THR A 74 -15.69 -6.81 11.47
C THR A 74 -15.36 -6.50 12.93
N LEU A 75 -14.27 -7.08 13.46
CA LEU A 75 -13.75 -6.71 14.79
C LEU A 75 -13.03 -5.36 14.78
N LYS A 76 -12.65 -4.85 13.60
CA LYS A 76 -11.88 -3.62 13.40
C LYS A 76 -10.53 -3.67 14.13
N THR A 77 -9.82 -4.77 13.95
CA THR A 77 -8.51 -4.98 14.59
C THR A 77 -7.41 -5.34 13.61
N ILE A 78 -6.17 -5.13 14.04
CA ILE A 78 -4.98 -5.76 13.49
C ILE A 78 -4.34 -6.56 14.63
N SER A 79 -4.15 -7.85 14.39
CA SER A 79 -3.64 -8.81 15.36
C SER A 79 -2.37 -9.49 14.86
N VAL A 80 -1.58 -9.99 15.81
CA VAL A 80 -0.41 -10.83 15.55
C VAL A 80 -0.51 -12.13 16.35
N ALA A 81 -0.01 -13.21 15.78
CA ALA A 81 0.27 -14.44 16.48
C ALA A 81 1.59 -15.07 16.01
N THR A 82 2.10 -16.04 16.74
CA THR A 82 3.09 -16.99 16.19
C THR A 82 2.47 -17.80 15.05
N THR A 83 3.27 -18.29 14.10
CA THR A 83 2.79 -19.16 13.00
C THR A 83 2.20 -20.49 13.48
N GLU A 84 2.50 -20.92 14.71
CA GLU A 84 1.90 -22.07 15.39
C GLU A 84 0.64 -21.71 16.21
N GLY A 85 0.19 -20.45 16.19
CA GLY A 85 -1.04 -19.97 16.86
C GLY A 85 -1.01 -19.91 18.38
N ASN A 86 0.04 -20.42 19.03
CA ASN A 86 0.11 -20.61 20.48
C ASN A 86 0.29 -19.32 21.30
N LYS A 87 0.72 -18.22 20.68
CA LYS A 87 0.84 -16.90 21.31
C LYS A 87 0.21 -15.86 20.40
N ARG A 88 -0.70 -15.05 20.95
CA ARG A 88 -1.46 -14.01 20.22
C ARG A 88 -1.46 -12.69 20.98
N LYS A 89 -1.55 -11.58 20.24
CA LYS A 89 -1.87 -10.24 20.74
C LYS A 89 -2.69 -9.45 19.71
N THR A 90 -3.65 -8.65 20.17
CA THR A 90 -4.24 -7.56 19.40
C THR A 90 -3.31 -6.34 19.47
N LEU A 91 -2.86 -5.85 18.31
CA LEU A 91 -1.90 -4.74 18.20
C LEU A 91 -2.59 -3.38 18.05
N ILE A 92 -3.68 -3.36 17.27
CA ILE A 92 -4.45 -2.17 16.97
C ILE A 92 -5.93 -2.55 17.01
N ASP A 93 -6.72 -1.84 17.81
CA ASP A 93 -8.17 -2.00 17.99
C ASP A 93 -8.92 -0.65 17.95
N GLU A 94 -8.19 0.48 17.97
CA GLU A 94 -8.74 1.82 17.85
C GLU A 94 -8.67 2.36 16.42
N ARG A 95 -9.66 3.19 16.03
CA ARG A 95 -9.66 3.99 14.78
C ARG A 95 -9.36 3.16 13.52
N LEU A 96 -9.94 1.97 13.44
CA LEU A 96 -9.99 1.17 12.22
C LEU A 96 -11.44 1.20 11.70
N GLY A 97 -11.58 1.52 10.41
CA GLY A 97 -12.85 1.62 9.71
C GLY A 97 -13.27 0.26 9.20
N ARG A 98 -12.55 -0.20 8.17
CA ARG A 98 -12.61 -1.51 7.51
C ARG A 98 -11.20 -1.87 7.01
N PRO A 99 -10.29 -2.33 7.88
CA PRO A 99 -8.97 -2.77 7.46
C PRO A 99 -9.08 -4.00 6.54
N ARG A 100 -8.36 -3.99 5.42
CA ARG A 100 -8.39 -5.04 4.39
C ARG A 100 -7.01 -5.66 4.15
N ALA A 101 -6.25 -5.18 3.17
CA ALA A 101 -4.99 -5.83 2.82
C ALA A 101 -3.87 -5.36 3.74
N ILE A 102 -2.90 -6.22 4.01
CA ILE A 102 -1.74 -5.95 4.87
C ILE A 102 -0.48 -6.53 4.22
N THR A 103 0.64 -5.83 4.35
CA THR A 103 1.96 -6.26 3.87
C THR A 103 3.04 -5.79 4.85
N ILE A 104 4.21 -6.42 4.84
CA ILE A 104 5.30 -6.13 5.79
C ILE A 104 6.60 -5.79 5.08
N ASP A 105 7.41 -4.98 5.76
CA ASP A 105 8.84 -4.86 5.57
C ASP A 105 9.54 -5.48 6.81
N PRO A 106 10.06 -6.70 6.70
CA PRO A 106 10.72 -7.37 7.82
C PRO A 106 12.23 -7.05 7.88
N GLU A 107 12.76 -6.24 6.97
CA GLU A 107 14.12 -5.69 7.06
C GLU A 107 14.13 -4.40 7.90
N ASN A 108 13.12 -3.53 7.72
CA ASN A 108 12.96 -2.28 8.46
C ASN A 108 11.96 -2.37 9.63
N ASN A 109 11.33 -3.53 9.83
CA ASN A 109 10.36 -3.84 10.88
C ASN A 109 9.08 -3.00 10.85
N PHE A 110 8.48 -2.81 9.68
CA PHE A 110 7.20 -2.11 9.50
C PHE A 110 6.11 -3.02 8.93
N MET A 111 4.85 -2.73 9.26
CA MET A 111 3.67 -3.20 8.54
C MET A 111 2.89 -2.03 7.94
N TYR A 112 2.27 -2.31 6.80
CA TYR A 112 1.45 -1.37 6.02
C TYR A 112 0.13 -2.03 5.70
N TRP A 113 -0.98 -1.31 5.86
CA TRP A 113 -2.31 -1.85 5.55
C TRP A 113 -3.21 -0.82 4.86
N THR A 114 -4.23 -1.34 4.19
CA THR A 114 -5.32 -0.54 3.63
C THR A 114 -6.52 -0.52 4.58
N ASP A 115 -7.19 0.62 4.67
CA ASP A 115 -8.50 0.78 5.31
C ASP A 115 -9.44 1.44 4.30
N TRP A 116 -10.59 0.82 4.05
CA TRP A 116 -11.62 1.29 3.11
C TRP A 116 -12.93 1.68 3.83
N GLY A 117 -12.84 2.03 5.12
CA GLY A 117 -13.95 2.62 5.87
C GLY A 117 -14.31 4.04 5.42
N ASP A 118 -15.08 4.75 6.24
CA ASP A 118 -15.60 6.08 5.92
C ASP A 118 -14.49 7.16 5.78
N GLU A 119 -13.30 6.89 6.31
CA GLU A 119 -12.07 7.67 6.14
C GLU A 119 -10.99 6.78 5.49
N PRO A 120 -11.04 6.53 4.17
CA PRO A 120 -10.16 5.58 3.50
C PRO A 120 -8.70 6.05 3.54
N ARG A 121 -7.77 5.11 3.77
CA ARG A 121 -6.34 5.42 3.97
C ARG A 121 -5.44 4.22 3.77
N ILE A 122 -4.16 4.50 3.54
CA ILE A 122 -3.06 3.55 3.80
C ILE A 122 -2.36 4.02 5.05
N GLU A 123 -2.09 3.09 5.96
CA GLU A 123 -1.39 3.36 7.21
C GLU A 123 -0.11 2.52 7.35
N LYS A 124 0.78 2.98 8.22
CA LYS A 124 2.08 2.38 8.52
C LYS A 124 2.27 2.35 10.03
N CYS A 125 2.80 1.26 10.59
CA CYS A 125 3.39 1.24 11.94
C CYS A 125 4.49 0.18 12.02
N GLY A 126 5.22 0.13 13.13
CA GLY A 126 6.16 -0.97 13.40
C GLY A 126 5.46 -2.31 13.55
N LEU A 127 6.18 -3.42 13.35
CA LEU A 127 5.65 -4.79 13.53
C LEU A 127 5.21 -5.07 14.99
N ASN A 128 5.72 -4.31 15.95
CA ASN A 128 5.24 -4.31 17.34
C ASN A 128 3.97 -3.46 17.59
N GLY A 129 3.37 -2.87 16.56
CA GLY A 129 2.18 -2.00 16.65
C GLY A 129 2.46 -0.54 17.02
N VAL A 130 3.72 -0.16 17.23
CA VAL A 130 4.11 1.20 17.70
C VAL A 130 4.41 2.13 16.52
N GLY A 131 4.23 3.44 16.70
CA GLY A 131 4.59 4.45 15.69
C GLY A 131 3.61 4.51 14.50
N ARG A 132 2.31 4.32 14.77
CA ARG A 132 1.25 4.37 13.75
C ARG A 132 1.09 5.76 13.14
N VAL A 133 1.13 5.83 11.81
CA VAL A 133 0.91 7.03 11.00
C VAL A 133 0.01 6.71 9.79
N ALA A 134 -0.81 7.66 9.37
CA ALA A 134 -1.49 7.60 8.08
C ALA A 134 -0.51 8.04 6.98
N LEU A 135 -0.25 7.14 6.04
CA LEU A 135 0.76 7.29 4.98
C LEU A 135 0.17 7.91 3.70
N VAL A 136 -1.08 7.55 3.36
CA VAL A 136 -1.84 8.10 2.24
C VAL A 136 -3.26 8.37 2.71
N THR A 137 -3.74 9.60 2.53
CA THR A 137 -5.07 10.07 2.97
C THR A 137 -5.81 10.88 1.90
N ASP A 138 -5.15 11.22 0.79
CA ASP A 138 -5.70 11.95 -0.34
C ASP A 138 -5.98 11.00 -1.53
N ASN A 139 -6.98 11.33 -2.36
CA ASN A 139 -7.28 10.64 -3.62
C ASN A 139 -7.25 9.10 -3.47
N ILE A 140 -7.98 8.60 -2.49
CA ILE A 140 -8.06 7.20 -2.08
C ILE A 140 -9.49 6.94 -1.61
N GLU A 141 -10.07 5.83 -2.03
CA GLU A 141 -11.49 5.54 -1.86
C GLU A 141 -11.70 4.08 -1.44
N TRP A 142 -11.44 3.10 -2.33
CA TRP A 142 -11.53 1.67 -2.01
C TRP A 142 -10.17 0.97 -2.22
N PRO A 143 -9.18 1.21 -1.33
CA PRO A 143 -7.87 0.58 -1.41
C PRO A 143 -7.97 -0.93 -1.05
N ASN A 144 -8.12 -1.78 -2.06
CA ASN A 144 -8.43 -3.19 -1.84
C ASN A 144 -7.19 -4.05 -1.51
N GLY A 145 -6.10 -3.86 -2.25
CA GLY A 145 -4.90 -4.68 -2.16
C GLY A 145 -3.66 -3.81 -2.05
N ILE A 146 -2.65 -4.26 -1.30
CA ILE A 146 -1.34 -3.59 -1.14
C ILE A 146 -0.20 -4.61 -1.21
N THR A 147 0.92 -4.23 -1.79
CA THR A 147 2.17 -5.03 -1.80
C THR A 147 3.39 -4.13 -1.72
N LEU A 148 4.46 -4.61 -1.09
CA LEU A 148 5.74 -3.93 -1.00
C LEU A 148 6.77 -4.51 -1.99
N ASP A 149 7.43 -3.65 -2.76
CA ASP A 149 8.77 -3.93 -3.28
C ASP A 149 9.79 -3.50 -2.21
N MET A 150 10.40 -4.50 -1.55
CA MET A 150 11.35 -4.29 -0.46
C MET A 150 12.67 -3.69 -0.97
N VAL A 151 13.10 -4.05 -2.19
CA VAL A 151 14.39 -3.60 -2.76
C VAL A 151 14.32 -2.12 -3.14
N ASN A 152 13.21 -1.71 -3.76
CA ASN A 152 12.99 -0.32 -4.15
C ASN A 152 12.28 0.51 -3.07
N GLN A 153 11.99 -0.08 -1.90
CA GLN A 153 11.29 0.56 -0.78
C GLN A 153 10.01 1.31 -1.22
N ARG A 154 9.20 0.63 -2.04
CA ARG A 154 8.06 1.21 -2.74
C ARG A 154 6.81 0.33 -2.65
N LEU A 155 5.74 0.92 -2.15
CA LEU A 155 4.42 0.30 -2.04
C LEU A 155 3.67 0.45 -3.37
N TYR A 156 2.88 -0.57 -3.70
CA TYR A 156 1.90 -0.55 -4.78
C TYR A 156 0.55 -0.92 -4.20
N TRP A 157 -0.51 -0.24 -4.62
CA TRP A 157 -1.88 -0.59 -4.21
C TRP A 157 -2.87 -0.44 -5.36
N VAL A 158 -3.99 -1.15 -5.25
CA VAL A 158 -5.13 -1.00 -6.16
C VAL A 158 -6.28 -0.29 -5.46
N ASP A 159 -6.92 0.64 -6.18
CA ASP A 159 -8.15 1.29 -5.75
C ASP A 159 -9.30 0.91 -6.68
N ALA A 160 -10.31 0.25 -6.12
CA ALA A 160 -11.45 -0.29 -6.88
C ALA A 160 -12.57 0.70 -7.16
N LYS A 161 -12.51 1.89 -6.55
CA LYS A 161 -13.46 2.99 -6.81
C LYS A 161 -12.88 4.02 -7.77
N LEU A 162 -11.56 4.22 -7.72
CA LEU A 162 -10.82 5.09 -8.61
C LEU A 162 -10.32 4.38 -9.88
N HIS A 163 -10.60 3.08 -10.04
CA HIS A 163 -10.22 2.29 -11.23
C HIS A 163 -8.73 2.43 -11.56
N THR A 164 -7.88 2.35 -10.53
CA THR A 164 -6.48 2.80 -10.61
C THR A 164 -5.53 1.90 -9.80
N ILE A 165 -4.34 1.65 -10.36
CA ILE A 165 -3.19 1.10 -9.64
C ILE A 165 -2.20 2.24 -9.39
N PHE A 166 -1.87 2.47 -8.12
CA PHE A 166 -0.93 3.50 -7.69
C PHE A 166 0.36 2.87 -7.13
N SER A 167 1.39 3.70 -6.98
CA SER A 167 2.58 3.40 -6.20
C SER A 167 3.07 4.63 -5.43
N VAL A 168 3.72 4.42 -4.28
CA VAL A 168 4.25 5.46 -3.39
C VAL A 168 5.47 4.91 -2.65
N ASP A 169 6.43 5.76 -2.29
CA ASP A 169 7.56 5.34 -1.45
C ASP A 169 7.07 5.03 -0.02
N VAL A 170 7.80 4.18 0.71
CA VAL A 170 7.45 3.81 2.11
C VAL A 170 7.44 4.96 3.12
N ASN A 171 7.87 6.16 2.71
CA ASN A 171 7.83 7.41 3.47
C ASN A 171 6.66 8.33 3.06
N GLY A 172 5.80 7.91 2.12
CA GLY A 172 4.69 8.71 1.58
C GLY A 172 5.06 9.59 0.37
N GLY A 173 6.33 9.59 -0.03
CA GLY A 173 6.87 10.38 -1.14
C GLY A 173 6.62 9.79 -2.53
N ALA A 174 6.90 10.61 -3.55
CA ALA A 174 6.93 10.24 -4.96
C ALA A 174 5.74 9.37 -5.45
N ARG A 175 4.52 9.72 -5.03
CA ARG A 175 3.28 9.06 -5.50
C ARG A 175 3.19 9.10 -7.03
N HIS A 176 2.87 7.96 -7.64
CA HIS A 176 2.76 7.79 -9.09
C HIS A 176 1.55 6.91 -9.45
N THR A 177 0.81 7.31 -10.48
CA THR A 177 -0.29 6.54 -11.07
C THR A 177 0.28 5.58 -12.11
N VAL A 178 0.19 4.28 -11.87
CA VAL A 178 0.75 3.25 -12.75
C VAL A 178 -0.21 2.90 -13.87
N ILE A 179 -1.46 2.59 -13.53
CA ILE A 179 -2.55 2.29 -14.49
C ILE A 179 -3.79 3.03 -14.00
N SER A 180 -4.58 3.61 -14.89
CA SER A 180 -5.86 4.26 -14.57
C SER A 180 -6.88 4.00 -15.67
N GLY A 181 -8.16 4.01 -15.31
CA GLY A 181 -9.28 3.89 -16.25
C GLY A 181 -10.03 2.57 -16.09
N GLU A 182 -11.37 2.66 -16.06
CA GLU A 182 -12.30 1.54 -15.90
C GLU A 182 -12.16 0.48 -17.01
N GLU A 183 -11.72 0.91 -18.20
CA GLU A 183 -11.40 0.04 -19.33
C GLU A 183 -10.15 -0.82 -19.09
N ASN A 184 -9.21 -0.33 -18.28
CA ASN A 184 -7.96 -1.01 -17.96
C ASN A 184 -8.05 -1.83 -16.66
N VAL A 185 -8.74 -1.29 -15.66
CA VAL A 185 -8.80 -1.81 -14.28
C VAL A 185 -10.18 -1.52 -13.69
N HIS A 186 -11.12 -2.46 -13.80
CA HIS A 186 -12.53 -2.22 -13.47
C HIS A 186 -12.81 -2.41 -11.97
N HIS A 187 -12.54 -3.59 -11.41
CA HIS A 187 -12.75 -3.84 -9.97
C HIS A 187 -11.61 -4.70 -9.39
N PRO A 188 -10.41 -4.13 -9.24
CA PRO A 188 -9.25 -4.83 -8.74
C PRO A 188 -9.40 -5.21 -7.26
N PHE A 189 -8.82 -6.33 -6.85
CA PHE A 189 -8.88 -6.79 -5.47
C PHE A 189 -7.50 -6.96 -4.85
N SER A 190 -6.68 -7.88 -5.37
CA SER A 190 -5.33 -8.14 -4.89
C SER A 190 -4.28 -7.78 -5.95
N LEU A 191 -3.04 -7.53 -5.53
CA LEU A 191 -1.91 -7.32 -6.44
C LEU A 191 -0.59 -7.82 -5.86
N THR A 192 0.33 -8.16 -6.75
CA THR A 192 1.73 -8.40 -6.43
C THR A 192 2.65 -7.81 -7.51
N VAL A 193 3.92 -7.61 -7.19
CA VAL A 193 4.94 -7.11 -8.12
C VAL A 193 6.12 -8.07 -8.18
N PHE A 194 6.62 -8.31 -9.39
CA PHE A 194 7.86 -9.07 -9.62
C PHE A 194 8.57 -8.51 -10.85
N GLU A 195 9.89 -8.33 -10.75
CA GLU A 195 10.72 -7.74 -11.80
C GLU A 195 10.10 -6.43 -12.34
N GLU A 196 9.88 -6.34 -13.66
CA GLU A 196 9.28 -5.20 -14.36
C GLU A 196 7.75 -5.22 -14.37
N LYS A 197 7.09 -6.21 -13.76
CA LYS A 197 5.64 -6.41 -13.89
C LYS A 197 4.89 -6.20 -12.57
N VAL A 198 3.71 -5.61 -12.71
CA VAL A 198 2.64 -5.66 -11.72
C VAL A 198 1.61 -6.68 -12.19
N PHE A 199 1.10 -7.47 -11.25
CA PHE A 199 0.07 -8.49 -11.46
C PHE A 199 -1.09 -8.17 -10.52
N TRP A 200 -2.33 -8.23 -10.99
CA TRP A 200 -3.50 -7.98 -10.15
C TRP A 200 -4.65 -8.93 -10.48
N THR A 201 -5.58 -9.09 -9.54
CA THR A 201 -6.84 -9.78 -9.75
C THR A 201 -7.98 -8.79 -9.92
N GLU A 202 -8.99 -9.14 -10.72
CA GLU A 202 -10.24 -8.38 -10.82
C GLU A 202 -11.46 -9.24 -10.56
N SER A 203 -12.20 -8.94 -9.49
CA SER A 203 -13.38 -9.72 -9.08
C SER A 203 -14.54 -9.61 -10.07
N PHE A 204 -14.66 -8.46 -10.77
CA PHE A 204 -15.73 -8.26 -11.76
C PHE A 204 -15.47 -9.01 -13.08
N ARG A 205 -14.22 -9.07 -13.54
CA ARG A 205 -13.84 -9.75 -14.79
C ARG A 205 -13.52 -11.23 -14.59
N GLY A 206 -13.21 -11.65 -13.36
CA GLY A 206 -12.75 -13.01 -13.07
C GLY A 206 -11.37 -13.28 -13.65
N THR A 207 -10.47 -12.28 -13.64
CA THR A 207 -9.16 -12.36 -14.30
C THR A 207 -7.98 -12.20 -13.35
N VAL A 208 -6.83 -12.75 -13.76
CA VAL A 208 -5.50 -12.28 -13.33
C VAL A 208 -4.87 -11.58 -14.52
N SER A 209 -4.48 -10.32 -14.33
CA SER A 209 -3.89 -9.47 -15.36
C SER A 209 -2.46 -9.08 -15.00
N SER A 210 -1.66 -8.67 -15.98
CA SER A 210 -0.32 -8.13 -15.78
C SER A 210 0.00 -6.97 -16.71
N ALA A 211 0.86 -6.05 -16.26
CA ALA A 211 1.34 -4.90 -17.04
C ALA A 211 2.74 -4.47 -16.58
N ASN A 212 3.39 -3.58 -17.33
CA ASN A 212 4.64 -2.97 -16.88
C ASN A 212 4.40 -2.06 -15.67
N ARG A 213 5.08 -2.34 -14.55
CA ARG A 213 4.87 -1.68 -13.24
C ARG A 213 5.24 -0.20 -13.15
N LEU A 214 5.90 0.35 -14.16
CA LEU A 214 6.36 1.74 -14.19
C LEU A 214 5.48 2.59 -15.11
N THR A 215 5.10 2.04 -16.27
CA THR A 215 4.40 2.77 -17.34
C THR A 215 2.94 2.38 -17.52
N GLY A 216 2.48 1.30 -16.86
CA GLY A 216 1.14 0.73 -17.02
C GLY A 216 0.85 0.09 -18.37
N LYS A 217 1.81 0.11 -19.29
CA LYS A 217 1.64 -0.39 -20.67
C LYS A 217 1.73 -1.92 -20.74
N TYR A 218 1.27 -2.44 -21.86
CA TYR A 218 1.29 -3.87 -22.19
C TYR A 218 0.47 -4.69 -21.17
N ILE A 219 -0.79 -4.26 -20.96
CA ILE A 219 -1.78 -5.03 -20.20
C ILE A 219 -2.03 -6.34 -20.94
N ASN A 220 -1.89 -7.47 -20.22
CA ASN A 220 -2.17 -8.82 -20.71
C ASN A 220 -2.95 -9.58 -19.64
N GLU A 221 -4.08 -10.16 -20.02
CA GLU A 221 -4.81 -11.12 -19.20
C GLU A 221 -4.05 -12.46 -19.23
N LEU A 222 -3.75 -13.01 -18.06
CA LEU A 222 -2.97 -14.24 -17.88
C LEU A 222 -3.85 -15.45 -17.56
N VAL A 223 -4.95 -15.21 -16.84
CA VAL A 223 -5.95 -16.20 -16.43
C VAL A 223 -7.32 -15.53 -16.51
N THR A 224 -8.31 -16.26 -17.02
CA THR A 224 -9.72 -15.83 -17.14
C THR A 224 -10.64 -16.80 -16.40
N ASP A 225 -11.94 -16.48 -16.36
CA ASP A 225 -13.01 -17.37 -15.87
C ASP A 225 -12.88 -17.79 -14.38
N LEU A 226 -12.18 -16.98 -13.58
CA LEU A 226 -12.05 -17.17 -12.14
C LEU A 226 -13.29 -16.68 -11.39
N GLN A 227 -13.75 -17.47 -10.44
CA GLN A 227 -14.80 -17.06 -9.50
C GLN A 227 -14.13 -16.35 -8.31
N ASN A 228 -14.47 -15.08 -8.11
CA ASN A 228 -14.02 -14.22 -7.00
C ASN A 228 -12.52 -14.34 -6.66
N PRO A 229 -11.60 -13.96 -7.58
CA PRO A 229 -10.16 -13.98 -7.33
C PRO A 229 -9.74 -12.89 -6.32
N GLU A 230 -9.99 -13.12 -5.03
CA GLU A 230 -9.75 -12.14 -3.96
C GLU A 230 -8.33 -12.22 -3.36
N GLY A 231 -7.63 -13.34 -3.52
CA GLY A 231 -6.24 -13.52 -3.07
C GLY A 231 -5.25 -13.71 -4.22
N LEU A 232 -4.10 -13.01 -4.18
CA LEU A 232 -2.96 -13.22 -5.08
C LEU A 232 -1.64 -13.06 -4.34
N VAL A 233 -0.78 -14.08 -4.40
CA VAL A 233 0.56 -14.07 -3.79
C VAL A 233 1.62 -14.58 -4.77
N LEU A 234 2.85 -14.11 -4.59
CA LEU A 234 3.98 -14.45 -5.45
C LEU A 234 4.82 -15.57 -4.83
N TYR A 235 4.81 -16.74 -5.46
CA TYR A 235 5.66 -17.87 -5.08
C TYR A 235 7.06 -17.71 -5.70
N HIS A 236 7.96 -16.97 -5.05
CA HIS A 236 9.36 -16.85 -5.48
C HIS A 236 10.30 -16.52 -4.30
N SER A 237 11.49 -17.13 -4.25
CA SER A 237 12.45 -16.94 -3.15
C SER A 237 12.93 -15.50 -2.98
N LEU A 238 13.08 -14.74 -4.08
CA LEU A 238 13.44 -13.31 -4.02
C LEU A 238 12.37 -12.42 -3.34
N LYS A 239 11.13 -12.90 -3.14
CA LYS A 239 10.11 -12.18 -2.37
C LYS A 239 10.25 -12.40 -0.85
N GLN A 240 11.02 -13.41 -0.45
CA GLN A 240 11.29 -13.75 0.95
C GLN A 240 12.79 -14.10 1.12
N PRO A 241 13.68 -13.08 1.08
CA PRO A 241 15.11 -13.30 1.21
C PRO A 241 15.45 -13.98 2.55
N ILE A 242 16.50 -14.81 2.52
CA ILE A 242 17.00 -15.51 3.70
C ILE A 242 17.68 -14.49 4.62
N SER A 243 17.17 -14.37 5.84
CA SER A 243 17.79 -13.55 6.88
C SER A 243 18.71 -14.39 7.76
N ASN A 244 19.87 -13.81 8.11
CA ASN A 244 20.79 -14.37 9.10
C ASN A 244 20.43 -13.95 10.55
N PHE A 245 19.25 -13.36 10.76
CA PHE A 245 18.82 -12.90 12.09
C PHE A 245 18.63 -14.06 13.05
N GLN A 246 19.47 -14.13 14.08
CA GLN A 246 19.33 -15.06 15.20
C GLN A 246 19.10 -14.28 16.49
N PRO A 247 17.84 -14.04 16.90
CA PRO A 247 17.57 -13.47 18.21
C PRO A 247 17.91 -14.52 19.30
N PRO A 248 18.20 -14.08 20.54
CA PRO A 248 18.12 -14.96 21.70
C PRO A 248 16.73 -15.63 21.76
N ILE A 249 16.61 -16.79 22.42
CA ILE A 249 15.34 -17.53 22.54
C ILE A 249 14.21 -16.58 22.96
N ASN A 250 13.29 -16.28 22.03
CA ASN A 250 12.19 -15.33 22.19
C ASN A 250 12.60 -13.95 22.76
N GLY A 251 13.82 -13.46 22.51
CA GLY A 251 14.34 -12.21 23.08
C GLY A 251 14.46 -12.18 24.62
N GLY A 252 14.22 -13.31 25.29
CA GLY A 252 13.97 -13.36 26.73
C GLY A 252 12.60 -12.80 27.17
N CYS A 253 11.67 -12.59 26.24
CA CYS A 253 10.28 -12.22 26.50
C CYS A 253 9.48 -13.42 27.04
N GLU A 254 8.54 -13.17 27.95
CA GLU A 254 7.65 -14.22 28.47
C GLU A 254 6.64 -14.68 27.41
N HIS A 255 5.94 -13.72 26.79
CA HIS A 255 4.94 -13.96 25.75
C HIS A 255 5.51 -13.74 24.34
N LEU A 256 5.17 -12.66 23.64
CA LEU A 256 5.65 -12.40 22.28
C LEU A 256 6.94 -11.55 22.29
N CYS A 257 7.80 -11.81 21.31
CA CYS A 257 8.95 -10.97 20.97
C CYS A 257 8.70 -10.39 19.56
N LEU A 258 8.31 -9.13 19.48
CA LEU A 258 7.94 -8.49 18.22
C LEU A 258 9.07 -7.57 17.74
N PRO A 259 9.41 -7.57 16.44
CA PRO A 259 10.40 -6.65 15.89
C PRO A 259 9.93 -5.21 16.06
N ALA A 260 10.85 -4.33 16.45
CA ALA A 260 10.56 -2.92 16.66
C ALA A 260 11.11 -2.09 15.48
N PRO A 261 10.40 -1.01 15.08
CA PRO A 261 10.69 -0.26 13.87
C PRO A 261 12.09 0.34 13.92
N LEU A 262 12.88 0.12 12.87
CA LEU A 262 14.24 0.65 12.77
C LEU A 262 14.20 2.08 12.22
N LEU A 263 14.23 3.06 13.13
CA LEU A 263 14.21 4.49 12.78
C LEU A 263 15.62 5.08 12.71
N ASP A 264 16.52 4.61 13.57
CA ASP A 264 17.92 5.00 13.70
C ASP A 264 18.75 3.84 14.32
N GLU A 265 20.07 4.00 14.40
CA GLU A 265 20.97 2.98 14.98
C GLU A 265 20.75 2.72 16.48
N SER A 266 20.07 3.64 17.19
CA SER A 266 19.75 3.51 18.62
C SER A 266 18.43 2.76 18.88
N SER A 267 17.63 2.57 17.83
CA SER A 267 16.30 1.97 17.90
C SER A 267 16.39 0.53 18.44
N PRO A 268 15.51 0.14 19.40
CA PRO A 268 15.49 -1.23 19.88
C PRO A 268 15.14 -2.17 18.72
N LYS A 269 15.85 -3.30 18.62
CA LYS A 269 15.61 -4.28 17.54
C LYS A 269 14.30 -5.05 17.71
N TYR A 270 13.85 -5.21 18.96
CA TYR A 270 12.62 -5.91 19.31
C TYR A 270 12.06 -5.36 20.63
N THR A 271 10.78 -5.64 20.87
CA THR A 271 10.06 -5.33 22.12
C THR A 271 9.21 -6.53 22.55
N CYS A 272 9.16 -6.79 23.85
CA CYS A 272 8.31 -7.83 24.40
C CYS A 272 6.85 -7.36 24.46
N ALA A 273 5.91 -8.24 24.12
CA ALA A 273 4.48 -7.93 24.08
C ALA A 273 3.66 -9.00 24.79
N CYS A 274 2.73 -8.55 25.65
CA CYS A 274 1.91 -9.42 26.51
C CYS A 274 0.56 -9.80 25.88
N PRO A 275 -0.09 -10.88 26.36
CA PRO A 275 -1.44 -11.25 25.94
C PRO A 275 -2.42 -10.09 26.15
N ASP A 276 -3.54 -10.13 25.45
CA ASP A 276 -4.61 -9.16 25.66
C ASP A 276 -5.14 -9.25 27.11
N ASN A 277 -5.44 -8.10 27.72
CA ASN A 277 -5.74 -7.91 29.16
C ASN A 277 -4.57 -8.10 30.14
N MET A 278 -3.33 -8.28 29.66
CA MET A 278 -2.12 -8.23 30.49
C MET A 278 -1.24 -7.02 30.13
N VAL A 279 -0.43 -6.57 31.09
CA VAL A 279 0.51 -5.45 30.91
C VAL A 279 1.95 -5.91 31.08
N LEU A 280 2.87 -5.25 30.39
CA LEU A 280 4.30 -5.52 30.49
C LEU A 280 4.83 -5.02 31.85
N ALA A 281 5.61 -5.86 32.54
CA ALA A 281 6.22 -5.52 33.81
C ALA A 281 7.38 -4.52 33.64
N ALA A 282 7.83 -3.93 34.76
CA ALA A 282 8.94 -2.99 34.80
C ALA A 282 10.31 -3.58 34.34
N ASP A 283 10.42 -4.91 34.22
CA ASP A 283 11.59 -5.57 33.62
C ASP A 283 11.56 -5.62 32.08
N MET A 284 10.51 -5.05 31.48
CA MET A 284 10.24 -5.00 30.03
C MET A 284 10.19 -6.37 29.35
N LYS A 285 9.98 -7.46 30.11
CA LYS A 285 10.02 -8.84 29.59
C LYS A 285 8.87 -9.73 30.07
N LYS A 286 8.45 -9.56 31.32
CA LYS A 286 7.38 -10.35 31.94
C LYS A 286 6.01 -9.71 31.79
N CYS A 287 4.98 -10.53 31.93
CA CYS A 287 3.59 -10.12 31.86
C CYS A 287 2.93 -10.21 33.24
N VAL A 288 2.27 -9.14 33.65
CA VAL A 288 1.49 -9.10 34.89
C VAL A 288 0.03 -8.78 34.57
N ALA A 289 -0.88 -9.25 35.43
CA ALA A 289 -2.28 -8.83 35.34
C ALA A 289 -2.36 -7.30 35.49
N GLY A 290 -3.14 -6.64 34.63
CA GLY A 290 -3.39 -5.22 34.78
C GLY A 290 -4.03 -4.94 36.14
N MET A 291 -3.50 -3.96 36.88
CA MET A 291 -4.16 -3.48 38.09
C MET A 291 -5.44 -2.76 37.68
N THR A 292 -6.56 -3.48 37.66
CA THR A 292 -7.88 -2.84 37.70
C THR A 292 -8.03 -2.24 39.09
N ASP A 293 -7.81 -0.93 39.22
CA ASP A 293 -8.31 -0.21 40.39
C ASP A 293 -9.81 -0.52 40.50
N PRO A 294 -10.29 -1.04 41.65
CA PRO A 294 -11.69 -1.39 41.79
C PRO A 294 -12.54 -0.12 41.61
N PRO A 295 -13.67 -0.18 40.90
CA PRO A 295 -14.46 1.01 40.62
C PRO A 295 -14.87 1.67 41.94
N VAL A 296 -14.42 2.91 42.13
CA VAL A 296 -14.80 3.73 43.29
C VAL A 296 -16.31 3.90 43.24
N MET A 297 -17.00 3.19 44.14
CA MET A 297 -18.45 3.10 44.15
C MET A 297 -19.05 4.42 44.66
N SER A 298 -19.19 5.39 43.77
CA SER A 298 -19.85 6.66 44.02
C SER A 298 -21.32 6.41 44.37
N LYS A 299 -21.69 6.72 45.61
CA LYS A 299 -23.07 6.54 46.10
C LYS A 299 -23.99 7.56 45.45
N THR A 300 -24.64 7.18 44.35
CA THR A 300 -25.68 8.00 43.73
C THR A 300 -26.99 7.89 44.53
N THR A 301 -27.28 8.91 45.33
CA THR A 301 -28.54 9.05 46.07
C THR A 301 -29.73 9.12 45.11
N THR A 302 -30.74 8.28 45.33
CA THR A 302 -31.92 8.19 44.48
C THR A 302 -32.95 9.28 44.79
N THR A 303 -33.34 10.10 43.81
CA THR A 303 -34.54 10.95 43.87
C THR A 303 -35.42 10.75 42.63
N LYS A 304 -36.71 10.43 42.85
CA LYS A 304 -37.71 10.10 41.83
C LYS A 304 -38.14 11.32 41.00
N PRO A 305 -38.46 11.16 39.71
CA PRO A 305 -39.39 12.03 38.99
C PRO A 305 -40.86 11.64 39.28
N ALA A 306 -41.78 12.60 39.20
CA ALA A 306 -43.21 12.40 39.40
C ALA A 306 -44.00 12.36 38.07
N THR A 307 -45.17 11.73 38.10
CA THR A 307 -46.00 11.36 36.93
C THR A 307 -47.10 12.36 36.57
N ARG A 308 -47.35 12.57 35.26
CA ARG A 308 -48.65 12.95 34.64
C ARG A 308 -48.56 12.60 33.14
N GLY A 309 -49.46 11.81 32.54
CA GLY A 309 -50.81 12.21 32.09
C GLY A 309 -50.70 13.03 30.80
N THR A 310 -51.26 12.67 29.63
CA THR A 310 -52.54 11.98 29.33
C THR A 310 -52.58 11.32 27.93
N THR A 311 -53.72 10.68 27.60
CA THR A 311 -54.06 9.80 26.45
C THR A 311 -54.11 10.42 25.03
N PRO A 312 -54.19 9.59 23.96
CA PRO A 312 -54.16 10.01 22.55
C PRO A 312 -55.55 10.14 21.88
N THR A 313 -55.60 10.74 20.68
CA THR A 313 -56.77 10.71 19.78
C THR A 313 -56.34 10.63 18.30
N SER A 314 -57.11 9.94 17.47
CA SER A 314 -56.84 9.67 16.05
C SER A 314 -58.00 10.08 15.12
N SER A 315 -57.68 10.45 13.87
CA SER A 315 -58.55 10.42 12.66
C SER A 315 -57.69 10.86 11.43
N VAL A 316 -57.49 10.08 10.35
CA VAL A 316 -58.44 9.62 9.31
C VAL A 316 -58.99 10.84 8.52
N ARG A 317 -58.88 11.02 7.18
CA ARG A 317 -59.14 10.09 6.04
C ARG A 317 -58.55 10.57 4.67
N THR A 318 -58.11 9.62 3.83
CA THR A 318 -58.23 9.45 2.33
C THR A 318 -58.24 10.59 1.27
N THR A 319 -57.47 10.36 0.18
CA THR A 319 -57.74 10.51 -1.31
C THR A 319 -58.17 11.88 -1.89
N GLU A 320 -57.96 12.25 -3.17
CA GLU A 320 -57.64 11.52 -4.41
C GLU A 320 -56.99 12.43 -5.53
N LYS A 321 -56.68 11.85 -6.70
CA LYS A 321 -56.27 12.50 -7.99
C LYS A 321 -57.52 13.12 -8.72
N PRO A 322 -57.51 13.73 -9.95
CA PRO A 322 -56.62 13.52 -11.12
C PRO A 322 -56.22 14.81 -11.92
N ALA A 323 -55.82 14.64 -13.18
CA ALA A 323 -55.17 15.63 -14.06
C ALA A 323 -56.13 16.39 -15.04
N GLY A 324 -55.61 17.42 -15.75
CA GLY A 324 -56.29 18.17 -16.82
C GLY A 324 -55.32 19.06 -17.62
N THR A 325 -55.72 19.52 -18.82
CA THR A 325 -54.78 19.82 -19.94
C THR A 325 -55.03 21.18 -20.65
N ALA A 326 -53.99 21.67 -21.37
CA ALA A 326 -54.05 22.33 -22.70
C ALA A 326 -53.97 23.88 -22.85
N GLN A 327 -52.94 24.28 -23.62
CA GLN A 327 -52.87 25.24 -24.76
C GLN A 327 -53.35 26.70 -24.67
N GLY A 328 -52.50 27.59 -25.21
CA GLY A 328 -52.84 28.90 -25.79
C GLY A 328 -51.95 29.20 -27.01
N LYS A 329 -52.47 29.89 -28.05
CA LYS A 329 -51.81 30.08 -29.37
C LYS A 329 -52.35 31.31 -30.12
N ALA A 330 -51.50 32.27 -30.54
CA ALA A 330 -51.73 33.34 -31.55
C ALA A 330 -50.59 34.39 -31.51
N LYS A 331 -50.28 35.22 -32.53
CA LYS A 331 -50.38 35.13 -34.02
C LYS A 331 -49.50 36.27 -34.65
N CYS A 332 -49.04 36.04 -35.88
CA CYS A 332 -48.34 36.86 -36.91
C CYS A 332 -48.30 38.41 -36.87
N GLU A 333 -47.28 38.98 -37.54
CA GLU A 333 -47.44 39.87 -38.72
C GLU A 333 -46.18 39.90 -39.63
N ASP A 334 -46.35 40.27 -40.91
CA ASP A 334 -45.37 40.25 -42.04
C ASP A 334 -44.99 41.67 -42.50
N GLU A 335 -43.87 41.87 -43.23
CA GLU A 335 -43.76 42.84 -44.35
C GLU A 335 -42.45 42.71 -45.21
N GLN A 336 -42.39 43.40 -46.36
CA GLN A 336 -41.52 43.12 -47.55
C GLN A 336 -40.65 44.38 -47.92
N GLU A 337 -39.84 44.53 -48.99
CA GLU A 337 -39.71 43.87 -50.31
C GLU A 337 -38.31 44.07 -50.99
N THR A 338 -37.86 43.09 -51.80
CA THR A 338 -36.94 43.12 -52.99
C THR A 338 -35.65 43.97 -53.16
N CYS A 339 -34.64 43.31 -53.77
CA CYS A 339 -33.69 43.72 -54.85
C CYS A 339 -32.78 44.99 -54.75
N ASP A 340 -31.46 44.85 -54.98
CA ASP A 340 -30.89 44.92 -56.36
C ASP A 340 -29.37 44.57 -56.49
N LEU A 341 -28.84 44.68 -57.72
CA LEU A 341 -27.59 44.08 -58.28
C LEU A 341 -26.20 44.38 -57.63
N LEU A 342 -25.30 43.41 -57.85
CA LEU A 342 -23.82 43.52 -57.84
C LEU A 342 -23.29 44.72 -58.67
N PRO A 343 -22.22 45.43 -58.22
CA PRO A 343 -20.86 44.92 -58.45
C PRO A 343 -19.80 45.32 -57.40
N LYS A 344 -19.36 44.39 -56.54
CA LYS A 344 -18.20 44.60 -55.63
C LYS A 344 -17.21 43.41 -55.50
N LEU A 345 -17.24 42.45 -56.43
CA LEU A 345 -16.38 41.25 -56.37
C LEU A 345 -14.89 41.48 -56.69
N ALA A 346 -14.51 42.63 -57.25
CA ALA A 346 -13.13 42.89 -57.69
C ALA A 346 -12.15 43.35 -56.58
N LYS A 347 -12.60 43.64 -55.35
CA LYS A 347 -11.74 44.17 -54.26
C LYS A 347 -11.41 43.20 -53.14
N ILE A 348 -12.09 42.06 -53.04
CA ILE A 348 -11.90 41.09 -51.95
C ILE A 348 -10.79 40.08 -52.29
N ILE A 349 -10.63 39.72 -53.57
CA ILE A 349 -9.70 38.67 -54.02
C ILE A 349 -8.22 39.09 -53.90
N PHE A 350 -7.91 40.39 -53.92
CA PHE A 350 -6.52 40.87 -53.87
C PHE A 350 -5.92 40.91 -52.45
N ASN A 351 -6.73 41.14 -51.41
CA ASN A 351 -6.26 41.18 -50.02
C ASN A 351 -6.19 39.79 -49.35
N SER A 352 -6.96 38.80 -49.83
CA SER A 352 -6.93 37.45 -49.27
C SER A 352 -5.71 36.63 -49.70
N PHE A 353 -5.07 36.96 -50.83
CA PHE A 353 -3.88 36.24 -51.30
C PHE A 353 -2.56 36.67 -50.62
N PHE A 354 -2.51 37.88 -50.05
CA PHE A 354 -1.30 38.38 -49.35
C PHE A 354 -1.18 37.85 -47.91
N LEU A 355 -2.29 37.72 -47.18
CA LEU A 355 -2.28 37.26 -45.77
C LEU A 355 -1.98 35.76 -45.62
N VAL A 356 -2.42 34.92 -46.56
CA VAL A 356 -2.19 33.46 -46.49
C VAL A 356 -0.72 33.12 -46.71
N ASN A 357 -0.02 33.84 -47.59
CA ASN A 357 1.41 33.63 -47.83
C ASN A 357 2.30 34.05 -46.65
N THR A 358 1.92 35.07 -45.88
CA THR A 358 2.72 35.50 -44.72
C THR A 358 2.68 34.50 -43.56
N HIS A 359 1.55 33.84 -43.32
CA HIS A 359 1.44 32.81 -42.28
C HIS A 359 2.24 31.54 -42.62
N LEU A 360 2.15 31.03 -43.85
CA LEU A 360 2.90 29.84 -44.28
C LEU A 360 4.42 29.98 -44.16
N VAL A 361 4.95 31.19 -44.37
CA VAL A 361 6.39 31.48 -44.18
C VAL A 361 6.77 31.52 -42.70
N ILE A 362 5.93 32.10 -41.84
CA ILE A 362 6.16 32.15 -40.39
C ILE A 362 6.13 30.74 -39.80
N ASP A 363 5.14 29.92 -40.15
CA ASP A 363 5.00 28.54 -39.67
C ASP A 363 6.19 27.67 -40.12
N SER A 364 6.69 27.88 -41.34
CA SER A 364 7.89 27.22 -41.86
C SER A 364 9.16 27.59 -41.08
N ILE A 365 9.30 28.86 -40.67
CA ILE A 365 10.43 29.33 -39.85
C ILE A 365 10.35 28.73 -38.43
N ILE A 366 9.16 28.70 -37.82
CA ILE A 366 8.94 28.09 -36.50
C ILE A 366 9.26 26.59 -36.55
N ALA A 367 8.77 25.86 -37.57
CA ALA A 367 9.09 24.44 -37.75
C ALA A 367 10.59 24.19 -37.91
N ALA A 368 11.31 25.03 -38.66
CA ALA A 368 12.76 24.94 -38.81
C ALA A 368 13.50 25.17 -37.48
N LEU A 369 13.07 26.15 -36.67
CA LEU A 369 13.64 26.43 -35.34
C LEU A 369 13.40 25.27 -34.35
N VAL A 370 12.19 24.70 -34.33
CA VAL A 370 11.86 23.53 -33.49
C VAL A 370 12.68 22.31 -33.92
N CYS A 371 12.79 22.03 -35.22
CA CYS A 371 13.66 20.96 -35.72
C CYS A 371 15.14 21.21 -35.36
N GLY A 372 15.64 22.44 -35.45
CA GLY A 372 16.98 22.82 -35.02
C GLY A 372 17.21 22.55 -33.54
N ALA A 373 16.27 22.96 -32.68
CA ALA A 373 16.32 22.72 -31.24
C ALA A 373 16.28 21.23 -30.88
N VAL A 374 15.42 20.44 -31.54
CA VAL A 374 15.34 18.98 -31.34
C VAL A 374 16.62 18.27 -31.80
N LEU A 375 17.19 18.66 -32.95
CA LEU A 375 18.46 18.09 -33.43
C LEU A 375 19.63 18.48 -32.53
N PHE A 376 19.67 19.72 -32.04
CA PHE A 376 20.65 20.17 -31.06
C PHE A 376 20.53 19.40 -29.75
N TRP A 377 19.32 19.29 -29.19
CA TRP A 377 19.04 18.50 -27.98
C TRP A 377 19.43 17.03 -28.16
N ARG A 378 19.08 16.41 -29.29
CA ARG A 378 19.42 15.01 -29.56
C ARG A 378 20.93 14.79 -29.74
N ASN A 379 21.67 15.76 -30.29
CA ASN A 379 23.12 15.69 -30.42
C ASN A 379 23.85 16.00 -29.11
N TRP A 380 23.33 16.92 -28.29
CA TRP A 380 23.79 17.21 -26.93
C TRP A 380 23.58 15.99 -26.02
N HIS A 381 22.37 15.41 -26.04
CA HIS A 381 22.05 14.18 -25.33
C HIS A 381 22.98 13.03 -25.77
N ARG A 382 23.23 12.86 -27.07
CA ARG A 382 24.17 11.84 -27.58
C ARG A 382 25.62 12.07 -27.13
N LYS A 383 26.04 13.31 -26.91
CA LYS A 383 27.37 13.62 -26.34
C LYS A 383 27.41 13.35 -24.82
N ASN A 384 26.32 13.58 -24.10
CA ASN A 384 26.23 13.37 -22.65
C ASN A 384 25.87 11.93 -22.23
N THR A 385 25.42 11.05 -23.13
CA THR A 385 25.13 9.64 -22.78
C THR A 385 26.29 8.66 -22.96
N ASN A 386 27.42 9.10 -23.50
CA ASN A 386 28.56 8.22 -23.78
C ASN A 386 29.65 8.27 -22.67
N THR A 387 29.26 8.06 -21.41
CA THR A 387 30.12 7.52 -20.33
C THR A 387 29.28 7.19 -19.09
N ILE A 388 28.59 6.04 -19.11
CA ILE A 388 28.24 5.33 -17.86
C ILE A 388 28.84 3.93 -17.97
N HIS A 389 30.02 3.76 -17.37
CA HIS A 389 30.58 2.43 -17.15
C HIS A 389 29.71 1.73 -16.10
N PHE A 390 28.88 0.78 -16.55
CA PHE A 390 28.23 -0.17 -15.66
C PHE A 390 29.26 -1.17 -15.10
N ALA A 391 30.02 -0.74 -14.10
CA ALA A 391 30.70 -1.65 -13.20
C ALA A 391 29.64 -2.27 -12.27
N ASN A 392 29.07 -3.41 -12.68
CA ASN A 392 28.18 -4.22 -11.85
C ASN A 392 29.01 -4.85 -10.69
N PRO A 393 28.77 -4.51 -9.41
CA PRO A 393 29.61 -5.01 -8.31
C PRO A 393 29.40 -6.49 -7.95
N VAL A 394 28.36 -7.16 -8.49
CA VAL A 394 27.87 -8.44 -7.95
C VAL A 394 28.37 -9.67 -8.73
N TYR A 395 29.31 -9.50 -9.68
CA TYR A 395 29.96 -10.62 -10.37
C TYR A 395 31.47 -10.43 -10.57
N GLN A 396 32.23 -10.53 -9.48
CA GLN A 396 33.57 -11.14 -9.52
C GLN A 396 33.66 -12.27 -8.49
N LYS A 397 33.87 -13.49 -9.01
CA LYS A 397 34.11 -14.69 -8.21
C LYS A 397 35.58 -14.73 -7.78
N THR A 398 35.80 -15.04 -6.51
CA THR A 398 36.88 -15.90 -5.97
C THR A 398 38.12 -16.13 -6.86
N THR A 399 39.24 -15.48 -6.54
CA THR A 399 40.53 -16.06 -6.07
C THR A 399 41.59 -14.95 -6.01
N GLU A 400 42.48 -15.00 -5.00
CA GLU A 400 43.69 -14.15 -4.85
C GLU A 400 43.37 -12.65 -4.56
N ASP A 401 43.95 -11.93 -3.59
CA ASP A 401 45.17 -12.16 -2.79
C ASP A 401 45.10 -11.65 -1.32
N GLU A 402 46.02 -12.20 -0.52
CA GLU A 402 46.64 -11.74 0.75
C GLU A 402 45.84 -10.97 1.84
N VAL A 403 45.66 -11.68 2.96
CA VAL A 403 45.28 -11.12 4.26
C VAL A 403 46.51 -10.53 4.98
N HIS A 404 46.59 -9.20 5.10
CA HIS A 404 47.52 -8.54 6.01
C HIS A 404 46.85 -8.16 7.34
N ILE A 405 47.09 -8.96 8.39
CA ILE A 405 46.75 -8.60 9.77
C ILE A 405 47.89 -7.76 10.36
N CYS A 406 47.69 -6.45 10.44
CA CYS A 406 48.53 -5.59 11.29
C CYS A 406 47.89 -5.47 12.68
N ARG A 407 48.66 -5.83 13.71
CA ARG A 407 48.22 -5.83 15.11
C ARG A 407 49.00 -4.77 15.90
N ASN A 408 48.29 -3.73 16.34
CA ASN A 408 48.61 -2.85 17.46
C ASN A 408 47.25 -2.54 18.12
N GLY A 409 47.09 -2.46 19.43
CA GLY A 409 48.08 -2.23 20.48
C GLY A 409 47.62 -1.01 21.28
N SER A 410 46.82 -1.26 22.33
CA SER A 410 46.50 -0.35 23.44
C SER A 410 46.40 1.17 23.14
N ASP A 411 45.19 1.70 22.94
CA ASP A 411 44.45 2.40 24.01
C ASP A 411 43.17 3.06 23.49
N GLY A 412 42.26 3.42 24.41
CA GLY A 412 40.87 3.78 24.10
C GLY A 412 40.67 5.19 23.55
N PHE A 413 39.55 5.39 22.85
CA PHE A 413 39.14 6.69 22.32
C PHE A 413 37.83 7.21 22.90
N VAL A 414 37.86 8.51 23.19
CA VAL A 414 36.78 9.35 23.68
C VAL A 414 36.06 10.00 22.48
N TYR A 415 34.75 10.22 22.59
CA TYR A 415 33.94 10.93 21.59
C TYR A 415 34.31 12.41 21.46
N PRO A 416 34.09 13.01 20.27
CA PRO A 416 33.73 14.42 20.17
C PRO A 416 32.43 14.67 19.39
N GLU A 417 31.78 15.79 19.71
CA GLU A 417 30.52 16.24 19.13
C GLU A 417 30.67 16.98 17.77
N VAL A 418 29.72 16.75 16.88
CA VAL A 418 28.94 17.75 16.10
C VAL A 418 29.63 18.99 15.47
N THR A 419 29.53 19.05 14.13
CA THR A 419 29.57 20.23 13.21
C THR A 419 30.89 20.92 12.80
N ARG A 420 31.28 20.81 11.52
CA ARG A 420 31.08 21.79 10.40
C ARG A 420 31.98 21.46 9.19
N HIS A 421 31.61 22.05 8.05
CA HIS A 421 32.19 21.92 6.69
C HIS A 421 33.71 21.76 6.55
N CYS A 422 34.13 20.96 5.57
CA CYS A 422 35.46 21.02 4.95
C CYS A 422 35.35 21.45 3.47
N SER A 423 36.15 22.44 3.09
CA SER A 423 36.56 22.70 1.70
C SER A 423 37.97 22.11 1.49
N PRO A 424 38.42 21.83 0.25
CA PRO A 424 39.62 21.02 0.02
C PRO A 424 40.95 21.78 0.17
N MET A 425 41.92 21.04 0.73
CA MET A 425 43.39 21.05 0.58
C MET A 425 44.13 22.30 0.03
N ASP A 426 45.23 22.63 0.72
CA ASP A 426 46.49 23.07 0.10
C ASP A 426 47.68 22.53 0.92
N ASP A 427 48.87 22.44 0.31
CA ASP A 427 50.01 21.61 0.74
C ASP A 427 50.92 22.20 1.86
N GLY A 428 51.64 21.34 2.61
CA GLY A 428 52.76 21.78 3.48
C GLY A 428 53.34 20.73 4.46
N GLU A 429 54.65 20.49 4.37
CA GLU A 429 55.43 19.52 5.19
C GLU A 429 55.75 19.98 6.65
N PRO A 430 56.28 19.10 7.53
CA PRO A 430 56.18 19.25 8.99
C PRO A 430 57.35 19.99 9.67
N ILE A 431 57.09 20.48 10.89
CA ILE A 431 58.14 20.89 11.84
C ILE A 431 57.83 20.31 13.23
N LEU A 432 58.72 19.45 13.73
CA LEU A 432 58.77 19.07 15.16
C LEU A 432 59.27 20.26 16.00
N HIS A 433 58.67 20.48 17.17
CA HIS A 433 59.40 21.02 18.32
C HIS A 433 58.79 20.52 19.64
N CYS A 434 59.67 19.85 20.41
CA CYS A 434 59.63 19.49 21.84
C CYS A 434 58.28 19.29 22.54
#